data_AF-A0AAQ4E1H0-F1
#
_entry.id   AF-A0AAQ4E1H0-F1
#
_cell.length_a   1.000
_cell.length_b   1.000
_cell.length_c   1.000
_cell.angle_alpha   90.00
_cell.angle_beta   90.00
_cell.angle_gamma   90.00
#
_symmetry.space_group_name_H-M   'P 1'
#
loop_
_entity.id
_entity.type
_entity.pdbx_description
1 polymer ?
#
loop_
_entity_poly.entity_id
_entity_poly.type
_entity_poly.pdbx_seq_one_letter_code
_entity_poly.pdbx_strand_id
1 'polypeptide(L)'
;MGVNGDIENYLCELCNPREVNLEIPLGPPVADGDPQSYLTLLKGSLQVKQGDCVYLSKFKDKSPLKPVSQETRGDKKSSKKGEGAEGADGTEPEEMEEGGGKSTLLRNLHGSNSPISDEGGNLDIFRVERLWKNERGEKFIYGHHYLRPHETFHEPTRKFYHNEVLRVPLYEILPLECVAGVCWVLDLATYCRGRPRGASEKDVYICECRVDKSARLFYKINKPRFPVCMKSYAFDAFDAKLTPKRTYSPRSNPIVYQKRSRAKTTHGFPDERSADVSLKLLDA
;
A
#
# COMPACT_ATOMS: atom_id res chain seq x y z
N MET A 1 -8.96 7.35 -39.21
CA MET A 1 -7.53 7.66 -39.41
C MET A 1 -7.12 7.05 -40.74
N GLY A 2 -7.34 7.77 -41.85
CA GLY A 2 -6.82 7.35 -43.15
C GLY A 2 -5.33 7.67 -43.19
N VAL A 3 -4.49 6.70 -43.50
CA VAL A 3 -3.05 6.92 -43.68
C VAL A 3 -2.87 7.41 -45.12
N ASN A 4 -2.76 8.72 -45.29
CA ASN A 4 -2.38 9.35 -46.55
C ASN A 4 -0.87 9.21 -46.75
N GLY A 5 -0.44 9.11 -48.02
CA GLY A 5 0.94 8.84 -48.43
C GLY A 5 1.93 9.99 -48.20
N ASP A 6 1.63 10.89 -47.28
CA ASP A 6 2.50 12.02 -46.94
C ASP A 6 3.79 11.50 -46.27
N ILE A 7 4.94 11.98 -46.76
CA ILE A 7 6.27 11.51 -46.35
C ILE A 7 6.52 11.72 -44.85
N GLU A 8 5.86 12.72 -44.28
CA GLU A 8 5.89 13.06 -42.85
C GLU A 8 5.39 11.91 -41.95
N ASN A 9 4.55 11.02 -42.50
CA ASN A 9 4.04 9.84 -41.77
C ASN A 9 5.06 8.70 -41.69
N TYR A 10 6.15 8.76 -42.45
CA TYR A 10 7.14 7.69 -42.61
C TYR A 10 8.55 8.09 -42.17
N LEU A 11 8.67 9.21 -41.45
CA LEU A 11 9.94 9.66 -40.91
C LEU A 11 10.47 8.68 -39.86
N CYS A 12 11.78 8.41 -39.90
CA CYS A 12 12.44 7.56 -38.92
C CYS A 12 12.55 8.30 -37.57
N GLU A 13 12.00 7.73 -36.51
CA GLU A 13 12.01 8.30 -35.14
C GLU A 13 13.41 8.49 -34.56
N LEU A 14 14.42 7.76 -35.06
CA LEU A 14 15.80 7.93 -34.61
C LEU A 14 16.46 9.14 -35.29
N CYS A 15 16.09 9.42 -36.54
CA CYS A 15 16.65 10.52 -37.32
C CYS A 15 15.87 11.82 -37.14
N ASN A 16 14.55 11.72 -36.96
CA ASN A 16 13.64 12.84 -36.73
C ASN A 16 12.68 12.50 -35.59
N PRO A 17 13.11 12.66 -34.32
CA PRO A 17 12.31 12.28 -33.17
C PRO A 17 11.04 13.12 -33.07
N ARG A 18 9.88 12.47 -33.08
CA ARG A 18 8.62 13.18 -32.86
C ARG A 18 8.45 13.56 -31.40
N GLU A 19 8.01 14.78 -31.14
CA GLU A 19 7.58 15.17 -29.80
C GLU A 19 6.25 14.48 -29.49
N VAL A 20 6.25 13.59 -28.50
CA VAL A 20 5.06 12.83 -28.09
C VAL A 20 4.59 13.35 -26.75
N ASN A 21 3.32 13.74 -26.67
CA ASN A 21 2.71 14.07 -25.39
C ASN A 21 2.57 12.80 -24.54
N LEU A 22 3.29 12.77 -23.41
CA LEU A 22 3.32 11.64 -22.50
C LEU A 22 2.13 11.65 -21.51
N GLU A 23 1.28 12.66 -21.55
CA GLU A 23 0.02 12.71 -20.80
C GLU A 23 -1.12 12.13 -21.65
N ILE A 24 -1.46 10.87 -21.41
CA ILE A 24 -2.39 10.11 -22.24
C ILE A 24 -3.78 10.17 -21.60
N PRO A 25 -4.79 10.78 -22.23
CA PRO A 25 -6.16 10.78 -21.72
C PRO A 25 -6.74 9.36 -21.66
N LEU A 26 -7.54 9.10 -20.63
CA LEU A 26 -8.32 7.88 -20.52
C LEU A 26 -9.70 8.13 -21.12
N GLY A 27 -9.96 7.57 -22.30
CA GLY A 27 -11.24 7.71 -22.99
C GLY A 27 -11.35 8.96 -23.87
N PRO A 28 -12.54 9.21 -24.45
CA PRO A 28 -12.78 10.39 -25.26
C PRO A 28 -12.72 11.68 -24.43
N PRO A 29 -12.55 12.85 -25.09
CA PRO A 29 -12.69 14.14 -24.42
C PRO A 29 -14.05 14.27 -23.74
N VAL A 30 -14.04 14.72 -22.49
CA VAL A 30 -15.27 15.03 -21.73
C VAL A 30 -15.82 16.41 -22.12
N ALA A 31 -17.08 16.69 -21.73
CA ALA A 31 -17.70 17.99 -21.94
C ALA A 31 -16.98 19.08 -21.12
N ASP A 32 -17.20 20.33 -21.51
CA ASP A 32 -16.58 21.47 -20.83
C ASP A 32 -17.04 21.55 -19.36
N GLY A 33 -16.09 21.67 -18.44
CA GLY A 33 -16.32 21.61 -16.98
C GLY A 33 -16.13 20.22 -16.33
N ASP A 34 -16.21 19.13 -17.09
CA ASP A 34 -16.02 17.81 -16.49
C ASP A 34 -14.53 17.46 -16.29
N PRO A 35 -14.16 16.77 -15.19
CA PRO A 35 -12.79 16.34 -14.98
C PRO A 35 -12.34 15.28 -16.00
N GLN A 36 -11.32 15.59 -16.80
CA GLN A 36 -10.73 14.64 -17.74
C GLN A 36 -9.84 13.63 -17.00
N SER A 37 -10.16 12.34 -17.14
CA SER A 37 -9.33 11.23 -16.64
C SER A 37 -8.15 10.94 -17.56
N TYR A 38 -7.05 10.44 -16.98
CA TYR A 38 -5.80 10.14 -17.68
C TYR A 38 -5.28 8.73 -17.34
N LEU A 39 -4.67 8.08 -18.33
CA LEU A 39 -3.83 6.90 -18.12
C LEU A 39 -2.47 7.30 -17.52
N THR A 40 -1.94 8.44 -17.94
CA THR A 40 -0.61 8.93 -17.54
C THR A 40 -0.62 10.46 -17.40
N LEU A 41 0.09 10.98 -16.40
CA LEU A 41 0.28 12.42 -16.19
C LEU A 41 1.77 12.71 -15.92
N LEU A 42 2.22 13.91 -16.28
CA LEU A 42 3.59 14.37 -16.05
C LEU A 42 3.66 15.31 -14.84
N LYS A 43 4.67 15.09 -14.00
CA LYS A 43 5.17 16.04 -12.99
C LYS A 43 6.63 16.36 -13.32
N GLY A 44 6.90 17.51 -13.97
CA GLY A 44 8.22 17.79 -14.52
C GLY A 44 8.62 16.70 -15.52
N SER A 45 9.73 16.01 -15.28
CA SER A 45 10.18 14.84 -16.07
C SER A 45 9.60 13.50 -15.60
N LEU A 46 8.90 13.47 -14.46
CA LEU A 46 8.35 12.24 -13.90
C LEU A 46 6.99 11.92 -14.50
N GLN A 47 6.90 10.80 -15.24
CA GLN A 47 5.64 10.27 -15.74
C GLN A 47 5.03 9.28 -14.75
N VAL A 48 3.86 9.64 -14.22
CA VAL A 48 3.07 8.80 -13.31
C VAL A 48 1.94 8.16 -14.09
N LYS A 49 1.76 6.84 -13.94
CA LYS A 49 0.77 6.07 -14.67
C LYS A 49 -0.26 5.45 -13.72
N GLN A 50 -1.45 5.21 -14.24
CA GLN A 50 -2.46 4.46 -13.52
C GLN A 50 -1.92 3.06 -13.17
N GLY A 51 -2.03 2.68 -11.89
CA GLY A 51 -1.50 1.43 -11.36
C GLY A 51 -0.08 1.55 -10.79
N ASP A 52 0.65 2.65 -11.00
CA ASP A 52 1.97 2.85 -10.41
C ASP A 52 1.89 2.92 -8.87
N CYS A 53 2.92 2.42 -8.19
CA CYS A 53 3.20 2.81 -6.82
C CYS A 53 4.17 3.98 -6.82
N VAL A 54 3.95 4.92 -5.91
CA VAL A 54 4.73 6.16 -5.82
C VAL A 54 5.13 6.46 -4.39
N TYR A 55 6.25 7.13 -4.23
CA TYR A 55 6.61 7.78 -2.98
C TYR A 55 5.95 9.15 -2.89
N LEU A 56 5.45 9.49 -1.71
CA LEU A 56 4.92 10.81 -1.42
C LEU A 56 5.94 11.62 -0.62
N SER A 57 6.18 12.85 -1.05
CA SER A 57 6.92 13.85 -0.28
C SER A 57 6.03 14.41 0.83
N LYS A 58 6.63 14.72 1.99
CA LYS A 58 5.92 15.41 3.07
C LYS A 58 5.52 16.80 2.58
N PHE A 59 4.25 16.97 2.31
CA PHE A 59 3.71 18.25 1.88
C PHE A 59 3.93 19.27 3.00
N LYS A 60 4.77 20.29 2.77
CA LYS A 60 4.82 21.47 3.65
C LYS A 60 3.44 22.10 3.60
N ASP A 61 2.80 22.26 4.76
CA ASP A 61 1.41 22.69 4.96
C ASP A 61 0.97 23.86 4.06
N LYS A 62 0.61 23.55 2.83
CA LYS A 62 0.00 24.47 1.86
C LYS A 62 -1.11 23.73 1.11
N SER A 63 -1.95 22.99 1.84
CA SER A 63 -3.21 22.47 1.30
C SER A 63 -3.98 23.67 0.71
N PRO A 64 -4.21 23.76 -0.61
CA PRO A 64 -4.91 24.90 -1.21
C PRO A 64 -6.44 24.84 -0.98
N LEU A 65 -6.94 23.75 -0.38
CA LEU A 65 -8.35 23.55 -0.11
C LEU A 65 -8.71 24.23 1.22
N LYS A 66 -9.26 25.45 1.13
CA LYS A 66 -9.97 26.06 2.26
C LYS A 66 -11.18 25.20 2.62
N PRO A 67 -11.42 24.88 3.90
CA PRO A 67 -12.64 24.20 4.30
C PRO A 67 -13.84 25.10 3.98
N VAL A 68 -14.85 24.55 3.30
CA VAL A 68 -16.13 25.21 3.07
C VAL A 68 -16.82 25.36 4.43
N SER A 69 -16.84 26.57 4.98
CA SER A 69 -17.59 26.88 6.20
C SER A 69 -19.07 26.98 5.86
N GLN A 70 -19.86 25.98 6.26
CA GLN A 70 -21.32 26.10 6.28
C GLN A 70 -21.74 26.99 7.46
N GLU A 71 -22.30 28.15 7.14
CA GLU A 71 -23.05 28.96 8.11
C GLU A 71 -24.31 28.20 8.50
N THR A 72 -24.41 27.77 9.76
CA THR A 72 -25.64 27.21 10.31
C THR A 72 -26.62 28.34 10.64
N ARG A 73 -27.67 28.50 9.83
CA ARG A 73 -28.96 29.04 10.30
C ARG A 73 -29.89 27.86 10.53
N GLY A 74 -30.23 27.63 11.80
CA GLY A 74 -31.16 26.58 12.19
C GLY A 74 -32.60 26.97 11.88
N ASP A 75 -33.43 25.97 11.60
CA ASP A 75 -34.80 25.96 12.08
C ASP A 75 -35.37 24.52 12.16
N LYS A 76 -36.22 24.30 13.18
CA LYS A 76 -36.79 23.01 13.60
C LYS A 76 -38.18 22.78 13.01
N LYS A 77 -38.50 21.54 12.62
CA LYS A 77 -39.79 20.79 12.74
C LYS A 77 -39.79 19.65 11.68
N SER A 78 -40.42 18.48 11.79
CA SER A 78 -41.22 17.75 12.80
C SER A 78 -41.61 16.39 12.19
N SER A 79 -41.79 15.35 13.04
CA SER A 79 -42.69 14.16 12.87
C SER A 79 -42.48 13.19 11.68
N LYS A 80 -42.88 11.91 11.65
CA LYS A 80 -43.18 10.78 12.56
C LYS A 80 -43.70 9.63 11.64
N LYS A 81 -43.37 8.34 11.94
CA LYS A 81 -43.95 7.06 11.42
C LYS A 81 -43.62 6.67 9.95
N GLY A 82 -43.43 5.40 9.56
CA GLY A 82 -43.51 4.09 10.24
C GLY A 82 -43.25 2.93 9.24
N GLU A 83 -42.97 1.73 9.80
CA GLU A 83 -43.19 0.33 9.32
C GLU A 83 -42.75 -0.17 7.92
N GLY A 84 -42.23 -1.42 7.89
CA GLY A 84 -42.25 -2.30 6.70
C GLY A 84 -40.97 -3.10 6.45
N ALA A 85 -41.10 -4.40 6.25
CA ALA A 85 -40.01 -5.38 6.11
C ALA A 85 -39.90 -5.97 4.67
N GLU A 86 -38.80 -6.71 4.48
CA GLU A 86 -38.54 -7.78 3.47
C GLU A 86 -37.99 -7.43 2.07
N GLY A 87 -36.83 -8.04 1.75
CA GLY A 87 -36.64 -8.77 0.48
C GLY A 87 -35.65 -8.23 -0.56
N ALA A 88 -34.66 -9.07 -0.88
CA ALA A 88 -33.96 -9.26 -2.18
C ALA A 88 -32.70 -8.42 -2.54
N ASP A 89 -31.59 -9.17 -2.62
CA ASP A 89 -30.57 -9.25 -3.67
C ASP A 89 -30.53 -8.12 -4.72
N GLY A 90 -29.43 -7.36 -4.72
CA GLY A 90 -29.15 -6.33 -5.70
C GLY A 90 -27.69 -5.88 -5.59
N THR A 91 -26.96 -6.05 -6.69
CA THR A 91 -25.61 -5.52 -6.86
C THR A 91 -25.68 -4.00 -6.93
N GLU A 92 -25.22 -3.30 -5.90
CA GLU A 92 -25.18 -1.83 -5.92
C GLU A 92 -23.91 -1.32 -6.63
N PRO A 93 -24.03 -0.34 -7.54
CA PRO A 93 -22.90 0.44 -8.01
C PRO A 93 -22.46 1.39 -6.89
N GLU A 94 -21.17 1.38 -6.53
CA GLU A 94 -20.66 2.35 -5.56
C GLU A 94 -20.75 3.78 -6.13
N GLU A 95 -21.69 4.55 -5.59
CA GLU A 95 -21.85 5.98 -5.82
C GLU A 95 -20.64 6.75 -5.24
N MET A 96 -20.16 7.73 -6.01
CA MET A 96 -19.13 8.68 -5.60
C MET A 96 -19.72 9.64 -4.56
N GLU A 97 -19.55 9.31 -3.29
CA GLU A 97 -19.71 10.27 -2.20
C GLU A 97 -18.50 11.21 -2.18
N GLU A 98 -18.74 12.46 -2.57
CA GLU A 98 -17.81 13.58 -2.50
C GLU A 98 -17.62 14.01 -1.03
N GLY A 99 -16.97 13.15 -0.24
CA GLY A 99 -16.68 13.36 1.17
C GLY A 99 -15.40 14.18 1.38
N GLY A 100 -15.45 15.48 1.09
CA GLY A 100 -14.42 16.44 1.46
C GLY A 100 -14.29 16.54 3.00
N GLY A 101 -13.20 15.99 3.56
CA GLY A 101 -12.76 16.34 4.92
C GLY A 101 -12.46 15.17 5.86
N LYS A 102 -11.49 14.30 5.55
CA LYS A 102 -10.80 13.43 6.54
C LYS A 102 -9.32 13.17 6.19
N SER A 103 -8.51 14.20 5.91
CA SER A 103 -7.06 14.05 5.64
C SER A 103 -6.19 13.94 6.91
N THR A 104 -6.78 13.72 8.09
CA THR A 104 -6.10 13.68 9.40
C THR A 104 -5.81 12.27 9.93
N LEU A 105 -6.44 11.21 9.42
CA LEU A 105 -6.29 9.88 10.04
C LEU A 105 -4.89 9.26 9.86
N LEU A 106 -4.28 9.40 8.68
CA LEU A 106 -2.92 8.88 8.46
C LEU A 106 -1.86 9.85 8.98
N ARG A 107 -1.98 11.17 8.76
CA ARG A 107 -1.04 12.16 9.33
C ARG A 107 -0.92 12.06 10.86
N ASN A 108 -1.99 11.72 11.58
CA ASN A 108 -1.97 11.58 13.05
C ASN A 108 -1.32 10.27 13.54
N LEU A 109 -1.16 9.25 12.69
CA LEU A 109 -0.35 8.05 12.99
C LEU A 109 1.15 8.33 12.83
N HIS A 110 1.51 9.24 11.92
CA HIS A 110 2.89 9.68 11.72
C HIS A 110 3.26 10.72 12.80
N GLY A 111 3.64 10.22 13.98
CA GLY A 111 4.22 11.03 15.05
C GLY A 111 5.31 11.98 14.51
N SER A 112 5.18 13.25 14.87
CA SER A 112 6.09 14.35 14.55
C SER A 112 7.57 14.05 14.80
N ASN A 113 8.44 14.59 13.93
CA ASN A 113 9.90 14.70 14.03
C ASN A 113 10.72 13.41 13.92
N SER A 114 10.95 12.94 12.70
CA SER A 114 12.22 12.28 12.36
C SER A 114 13.04 13.24 11.47
N PRO A 115 14.33 13.44 11.74
CA PRO A 115 15.18 14.30 10.93
C PRO A 115 15.20 13.80 9.49
N ILE A 116 15.21 14.74 8.54
CA ILE A 116 15.33 14.50 7.11
C ILE A 116 16.74 13.92 6.88
N SER A 117 16.85 12.59 6.90
CA SER A 117 17.94 11.87 6.26
C SER A 117 17.49 11.53 4.85
N ASP A 118 18.26 11.97 3.86
CA ASP A 118 18.01 11.93 2.40
C ASP A 118 18.06 10.51 1.79
N GLU A 119 17.70 9.51 2.59
CA GLU A 119 17.63 8.11 2.22
C GLU A 119 16.14 7.77 2.08
N GLY A 120 15.67 7.44 0.87
CA GLY A 120 14.26 7.18 0.52
C GLY A 120 13.50 6.11 1.33
N GLY A 121 14.08 5.57 2.41
CA GLY A 121 13.47 4.61 3.31
C GLY A 121 12.33 5.15 4.19
N ASN A 122 12.14 6.47 4.26
CA ASN A 122 11.14 7.11 5.13
C ASN A 122 10.01 7.86 4.40
N LEU A 123 9.87 7.67 3.08
CA LEU A 123 8.75 8.24 2.33
C LEU A 123 7.53 7.31 2.36
N ASP A 124 6.35 7.91 2.43
CA ASP A 124 5.08 7.21 2.39
C ASP A 124 4.87 6.58 1.00
N ILE A 125 4.30 5.39 0.96
CA ILE A 125 4.06 4.65 -0.29
C ILE A 125 2.57 4.69 -0.62
N PHE A 126 2.25 5.05 -1.86
CA PHE A 126 0.88 5.22 -2.33
C PHE A 126 0.67 4.48 -3.66
N ARG A 127 -0.44 3.75 -3.78
CA ARG A 127 -0.87 3.17 -5.07
C ARG A 127 -1.74 4.19 -5.79
N VAL A 128 -1.39 4.54 -7.02
CA VAL A 128 -2.25 5.36 -7.89
C VAL A 128 -3.26 4.46 -8.60
N GLU A 129 -4.55 4.68 -8.37
CA GLU A 129 -5.63 3.97 -9.06
C GLU A 129 -6.35 4.81 -10.11
N ARG A 130 -6.37 6.14 -9.95
CA ARG A 130 -6.93 7.08 -10.93
C ARG A 130 -6.10 8.36 -11.00
N LEU A 131 -6.10 8.98 -12.18
CA LEU A 131 -5.43 10.25 -12.49
C LEU A 131 -6.43 11.15 -13.22
N TRP A 132 -6.49 12.42 -12.87
CA TRP A 132 -7.31 13.40 -13.60
C TRP A 132 -6.74 14.82 -13.50
N LYS A 133 -7.24 15.68 -14.37
CA LYS A 133 -7.10 17.13 -14.25
C LYS A 133 -8.45 17.75 -13.91
N ASN A 134 -8.46 18.76 -13.05
CA ASN A 134 -9.64 19.59 -12.87
C ASN A 134 -9.72 20.67 -13.97
N GLU A 135 -10.80 21.45 -13.96
CA GLU A 135 -11.02 22.58 -14.88
C GLU A 135 -9.88 23.61 -14.87
N ARG A 136 -9.17 23.75 -13.74
CA ARG A 136 -8.04 24.67 -13.56
C ARG A 136 -6.72 24.10 -14.09
N GLY A 137 -6.73 22.88 -14.64
CA GLY A 137 -5.54 22.15 -15.10
C GLY A 137 -4.69 21.56 -13.96
N GLU A 138 -5.16 21.62 -12.72
CA GLU A 138 -4.48 21.02 -11.57
C GLU A 138 -4.61 19.49 -11.65
N LYS A 139 -3.49 18.80 -11.36
CA LYS A 139 -3.35 17.36 -11.55
C LYS A 139 -3.53 16.64 -10.21
N PHE A 140 -4.33 15.58 -10.21
CA PHE A 140 -4.64 14.81 -8.99
C PHE A 140 -4.43 13.32 -9.19
N ILE A 141 -4.16 12.65 -8.07
CA ILE A 141 -4.07 11.20 -7.95
C ILE A 141 -5.11 10.73 -6.93
N TYR A 142 -5.70 9.57 -7.18
CA TYR A 142 -6.58 8.88 -6.24
C TYR A 142 -6.09 7.45 -6.05
N GLY A 143 -6.15 6.97 -4.82
CA GLY A 143 -5.72 5.62 -4.50
C GLY A 143 -5.51 5.44 -3.01
N HIS A 144 -4.62 4.53 -2.61
CA HIS A 144 -4.50 4.13 -1.20
C HIS A 144 -3.05 4.06 -0.73
N HIS A 145 -2.87 4.23 0.58
CA HIS A 145 -1.56 4.15 1.23
C HIS A 145 -1.13 2.71 1.53
N TYR A 146 0.16 2.55 1.79
CA TYR A 146 0.73 1.37 2.43
C TYR A 146 1.44 1.78 3.72
N LEU A 147 1.36 0.92 4.72
CA LEU A 147 2.12 1.02 5.96
C LEU A 147 3.29 0.05 5.94
N ARG A 148 4.39 0.47 6.54
CA ARG A 148 5.50 -0.40 6.94
C ARG A 148 5.13 -1.12 8.23
N PRO A 149 5.73 -2.30 8.50
CA PRO A 149 5.43 -3.08 9.70
C PRO A 149 5.55 -2.29 11.02
N HIS A 150 6.53 -1.39 11.14
CA HIS A 150 6.74 -0.58 12.35
C HIS A 150 5.62 0.44 12.62
N GLU A 151 4.81 0.76 11.61
CA GLU A 151 3.67 1.69 11.67
C GLU A 151 2.36 0.96 12.03
N THR A 152 2.41 -0.35 12.23
CA THR A 152 1.24 -1.18 12.60
C THR A 152 1.32 -1.69 14.03
N PHE A 153 0.17 -2.08 14.58
CA PHE A 153 0.08 -2.79 15.85
C PHE A 153 0.01 -4.30 15.58
N HIS A 154 1.06 -5.03 15.98
CA HIS A 154 1.16 -6.47 15.77
C HIS A 154 1.77 -7.15 17.00
N GLU A 155 1.53 -8.45 17.11
CA GLU A 155 2.11 -9.27 18.14
C GLU A 155 3.64 -9.33 17.99
N PRO A 156 4.41 -9.33 19.11
CA PRO A 156 5.87 -9.38 19.05
C PRO A 156 6.47 -10.61 18.34
N THR A 157 5.66 -11.66 18.19
CA THR A 157 6.04 -12.90 17.50
C THR A 157 5.88 -12.79 15.98
N ARG A 158 5.08 -11.84 15.48
CA ARG A 158 4.86 -11.65 14.05
C ARG A 158 6.15 -11.19 13.38
N LYS A 159 6.58 -11.93 12.37
CA LYS A 159 7.74 -11.60 11.53
C LYS A 159 7.29 -11.12 10.18
N PHE A 160 8.13 -10.33 9.53
CA PHE A 160 7.89 -9.71 8.23
C PHE A 160 9.08 -9.91 7.30
N TYR A 161 8.90 -9.69 6.01
CA TYR A 161 10.03 -9.45 5.11
C TYR A 161 10.62 -8.06 5.37
N HIS A 162 11.91 -7.87 5.08
CA HIS A 162 12.59 -6.60 5.31
C HIS A 162 11.96 -5.45 4.51
N ASN A 163 11.46 -5.74 3.31
CA ASN A 163 10.74 -4.83 2.43
C ASN A 163 9.23 -5.15 2.37
N GLU A 164 8.65 -5.72 3.44
CA GLU A 164 7.20 -5.93 3.50
C GLU A 164 6.49 -4.59 3.73
N VAL A 165 5.40 -4.38 3.01
CA VAL A 165 4.46 -3.27 3.20
C VAL A 165 3.04 -3.81 3.25
N LEU A 166 2.14 -3.05 3.87
CA LEU A 166 0.80 -3.48 4.20
C LEU A 166 -0.21 -2.50 3.65
N ARG A 167 -1.13 -2.98 2.81
CA ARG A 167 -2.15 -2.13 2.21
C ARG A 167 -3.12 -1.58 3.27
N VAL A 168 -3.40 -0.28 3.20
CA VAL A 168 -4.44 0.38 4.01
C VAL A 168 -5.77 0.37 3.24
N PRO A 169 -6.93 0.19 3.90
CA PRO A 169 -8.23 0.21 3.23
C PRO A 169 -8.76 1.63 2.99
N LEU A 170 -8.01 2.67 3.36
CA LEU A 170 -8.40 4.06 3.22
C LEU A 170 -7.88 4.63 1.90
N TYR A 171 -8.80 5.18 1.12
CA TYR A 171 -8.51 5.87 -0.13
C TYR A 171 -8.45 7.38 0.09
N GLU A 172 -7.60 8.06 -0.67
CA GLU A 172 -7.38 9.50 -0.58
C GLU A 172 -7.18 10.12 -1.97
N ILE A 173 -7.53 11.39 -2.10
CA ILE A 173 -7.21 12.26 -3.23
C ILE A 173 -6.03 13.14 -2.83
N LEU A 174 -4.96 13.11 -3.63
CA LEU A 174 -3.76 13.92 -3.40
C LEU A 174 -3.42 14.72 -4.66
N PRO A 175 -2.83 15.93 -4.53
CA PRO A 175 -2.20 16.59 -5.66
C PRO A 175 -1.08 15.73 -6.24
N LEU A 176 -0.95 15.69 -7.57
CA LEU A 176 0.17 15.01 -8.24
C LEU A 176 1.52 15.58 -7.78
N GLU A 177 1.55 16.85 -7.37
CA GLU A 177 2.73 17.53 -6.85
C GLU A 177 3.30 16.87 -5.58
N CYS A 178 2.51 16.09 -4.84
CA CYS A 178 3.03 15.32 -3.69
C CYS A 178 3.98 14.18 -4.12
N VAL A 179 3.91 13.72 -5.37
CA VAL A 179 4.68 12.56 -5.84
C VAL A 179 6.17 12.89 -5.94
N ALA A 180 6.99 12.15 -5.20
CA ALA A 180 8.44 12.31 -5.18
C ALA A 180 9.16 11.39 -6.18
N GLY A 181 8.59 10.22 -6.47
CA GLY A 181 9.19 9.22 -7.34
C GLY A 181 8.35 7.97 -7.43
N VAL A 182 8.75 7.03 -8.29
CA VAL A 182 8.08 5.74 -8.45
C VAL A 182 8.74 4.66 -7.57
N CYS A 183 7.93 3.72 -7.12
CA CYS A 183 8.38 2.49 -6.48
C CYS A 183 7.48 1.33 -6.92
N TRP A 184 7.75 0.13 -6.42
CA TRP A 184 7.08 -1.08 -6.88
C TRP A 184 6.62 -1.90 -5.68
N VAL A 185 5.33 -2.23 -5.65
CA VAL A 185 4.78 -3.14 -4.64
C VAL A 185 4.22 -4.37 -5.34
N LEU A 186 4.82 -5.52 -5.06
CA LEU A 186 4.57 -6.81 -5.69
C LEU A 186 3.97 -7.80 -4.69
N ASP A 187 3.22 -8.78 -5.19
CA ASP A 187 2.94 -9.99 -4.41
C ASP A 187 4.21 -10.86 -4.31
N LEU A 188 4.25 -11.75 -3.32
CA LEU A 188 5.42 -12.59 -3.05
C LEU A 188 5.80 -13.45 -4.26
N ALA A 189 4.81 -14.01 -4.96
CA ALA A 189 5.08 -14.92 -6.08
C ALA A 189 5.74 -14.17 -7.25
N THR A 190 5.34 -12.92 -7.49
CA THR A 190 5.97 -12.06 -8.50
C THR A 190 7.35 -11.57 -8.05
N TYR A 191 7.48 -11.09 -6.80
CA TYR A 191 8.76 -10.65 -6.25
C TYR A 191 9.85 -11.72 -6.34
N CYS A 192 9.48 -12.96 -6.03
CA CYS A 192 10.41 -14.08 -6.08
C CYS A 192 10.96 -14.37 -7.48
N ARG A 193 10.24 -13.99 -8.54
CA ARG A 193 10.60 -14.30 -9.93
C ARG A 193 11.51 -13.23 -10.56
N GLY A 194 11.56 -12.03 -10.01
CA GLY A 194 12.31 -10.93 -10.61
C GLY A 194 11.81 -9.58 -10.15
N ARG A 195 12.11 -8.56 -10.95
CA ARG A 195 11.66 -7.20 -10.71
C ARG A 195 11.25 -6.52 -12.02
N PRO A 196 10.37 -5.51 -11.94
CA PRO A 196 10.05 -4.66 -13.08
C PRO A 196 11.30 -4.00 -13.65
N ARG A 197 11.33 -3.85 -14.98
CA ARG A 197 12.52 -3.36 -15.67
C ARG A 197 12.84 -1.91 -15.25
N GLY A 198 14.10 -1.67 -14.91
CA GLY A 198 14.56 -0.37 -14.39
C GLY A 198 14.24 -0.12 -12.91
N ALA A 199 13.60 -1.06 -12.21
CA ALA A 199 13.40 -0.93 -10.77
C ALA A 199 14.72 -1.16 -10.02
N SER A 200 15.05 -0.24 -9.10
CA SER A 200 16.11 -0.47 -8.12
C SER A 200 15.62 -1.42 -7.04
N GLU A 201 16.47 -2.33 -6.55
CA GLU A 201 16.12 -3.31 -5.52
C GLU A 201 15.52 -2.68 -4.27
N LYS A 202 16.06 -1.53 -3.84
CA LYS A 202 15.59 -0.78 -2.67
C LYS A 202 14.17 -0.25 -2.81
N ASP A 203 13.68 -0.09 -4.04
CA ASP A 203 12.37 0.47 -4.38
C ASP A 203 11.34 -0.61 -4.72
N VAL A 204 11.67 -1.89 -4.50
CA VAL A 204 10.76 -3.02 -4.67
C VAL A 204 10.36 -3.59 -3.31
N TYR A 205 9.05 -3.58 -3.06
CA TYR A 205 8.41 -4.01 -1.82
C TYR A 205 7.51 -5.23 -2.04
N ILE A 206 7.26 -5.96 -0.97
CA ILE A 206 6.38 -7.13 -0.93
C ILE A 206 5.09 -6.78 -0.18
N CYS A 207 3.92 -7.08 -0.74
CA CYS A 207 2.64 -6.92 -0.07
C CYS A 207 1.75 -8.16 -0.22
N GLU A 208 1.59 -8.91 0.86
CA GLU A 208 0.69 -10.08 0.94
C GLU A 208 -0.56 -9.82 1.78
N CYS A 209 -0.58 -8.72 2.54
CA CYS A 209 -1.60 -8.43 3.53
C CYS A 209 -2.11 -7.00 3.42
N ARG A 210 -3.39 -6.82 3.73
CA ARG A 210 -3.98 -5.53 4.07
C ARG A 210 -4.26 -5.49 5.57
N VAL A 211 -4.34 -4.29 6.12
CA VAL A 211 -4.77 -4.06 7.50
C VAL A 211 -6.22 -3.58 7.57
N ASP A 212 -6.82 -3.60 8.75
CA ASP A 212 -8.06 -2.86 9.04
C ASP A 212 -7.78 -1.35 9.22
N LYS A 213 -8.85 -0.57 9.41
CA LYS A 213 -8.76 0.88 9.62
C LYS A 213 -7.93 1.28 10.85
N SER A 214 -7.81 0.39 11.85
CA SER A 214 -7.01 0.62 13.07
C SER A 214 -5.58 0.08 13.01
N ALA A 215 -5.15 -0.49 11.87
CA ALA A 215 -3.84 -1.08 11.68
C ALA A 215 -3.47 -2.18 12.69
N ARG A 216 -4.46 -2.98 13.13
CA ARG A 216 -4.35 -4.04 14.15
C ARG A 216 -4.62 -5.43 13.60
N LEU A 217 -5.60 -5.55 12.71
CA LEU A 217 -6.00 -6.83 12.12
C LEU A 217 -5.43 -6.96 10.71
N PHE A 218 -4.85 -8.12 10.43
CA PHE A 218 -4.16 -8.40 9.17
C PHE A 218 -4.96 -9.42 8.36
N TYR A 219 -5.29 -9.07 7.12
CA TYR A 219 -6.04 -9.92 6.20
C TYR A 219 -5.18 -10.24 4.98
N LYS A 220 -5.07 -11.53 4.63
CA LYS A 220 -4.38 -11.96 3.43
C LYS A 220 -5.10 -11.44 2.18
N ILE A 221 -4.34 -10.93 1.22
CA ILE A 221 -4.85 -10.54 -0.09
C ILE A 221 -4.90 -11.80 -0.96
N ASN A 222 -6.10 -12.22 -1.38
CA ASN A 222 -6.26 -13.45 -2.17
C ASN A 222 -5.96 -13.24 -3.66
N LYS A 223 -6.24 -12.06 -4.20
CA LYS A 223 -5.99 -11.70 -5.61
C LYS A 223 -5.50 -10.25 -5.68
N PRO A 224 -4.30 -9.98 -6.23
CA PRO A 224 -3.85 -8.62 -6.44
C PRO A 224 -4.70 -7.96 -7.54
N ARG A 225 -5.22 -6.76 -7.25
CA ARG A 225 -6.05 -5.99 -8.21
C ARG A 225 -5.23 -5.42 -9.38
N PHE A 226 -3.92 -5.24 -9.18
CA PHE A 226 -3.01 -4.63 -10.15
C PHE A 226 -1.83 -5.58 -10.41
N PRO A 227 -2.03 -6.66 -11.20
CA PRO A 227 -0.96 -7.57 -11.54
C PRO A 227 0.09 -6.86 -12.38
N VAL A 228 1.36 -7.15 -12.11
CA VAL A 228 2.48 -6.60 -12.86
C VAL A 228 2.70 -7.40 -14.14
N CYS A 229 3.00 -6.70 -15.25
CA CYS A 229 3.39 -7.35 -16.49
C CYS A 229 4.74 -8.05 -16.32
N MET A 230 4.77 -9.37 -16.52
CA MET A 230 5.98 -10.18 -16.35
C MET A 230 6.62 -10.63 -17.65
N LYS A 231 6.21 -10.01 -18.76
CA LYS A 231 6.83 -10.26 -20.06
C LYS A 231 8.22 -9.65 -20.07
N SER A 232 9.13 -10.26 -20.83
CA SER A 232 10.57 -9.92 -20.87
C SER A 232 10.86 -8.45 -21.22
N TYR A 233 9.97 -7.75 -21.92
CA TYR A 233 10.14 -6.33 -22.24
C TYR A 233 9.89 -5.39 -21.04
N ALA A 234 9.18 -5.86 -20.00
CA ALA A 234 8.75 -5.05 -18.85
C ALA A 234 9.27 -5.59 -17.51
N PHE A 235 9.89 -6.76 -17.49
CA PHE A 235 10.25 -7.47 -16.27
C PHE A 235 11.57 -8.21 -16.44
N ASP A 236 12.51 -7.92 -15.56
CA ASP A 236 13.81 -8.58 -15.46
C ASP A 236 13.66 -9.77 -14.50
N ALA A 237 13.56 -10.97 -15.08
CA ALA A 237 13.50 -12.21 -14.31
C ALA A 237 14.87 -12.53 -13.68
N PHE A 238 14.85 -13.12 -12.49
CA PHE A 238 16.06 -13.66 -11.88
C PHE A 238 16.41 -15.02 -12.47
N ASP A 239 17.70 -15.34 -12.54
CA ASP A 239 18.19 -16.66 -12.95
C ASP A 239 17.64 -17.77 -12.04
N ALA A 240 17.54 -17.48 -10.73
CA ALA A 240 16.96 -18.35 -9.73
C ALA A 240 15.90 -17.62 -8.91
N LYS A 241 14.78 -18.30 -8.66
CA LYS A 241 13.69 -17.78 -7.85
C LYS A 241 14.16 -17.50 -6.41
N LEU A 242 13.90 -16.30 -5.90
CA LEU A 242 14.20 -15.96 -4.51
C LEU A 242 13.30 -16.73 -3.53
N THR A 243 13.85 -17.02 -2.36
CA THR A 243 13.13 -17.63 -1.23
C THR A 243 13.22 -16.74 0.02
N PRO A 244 12.64 -15.52 -0.03
CA PRO A 244 12.72 -14.60 1.09
C PRO A 244 12.04 -15.21 2.32
N LYS A 245 12.62 -14.94 3.50
CA LYS A 245 12.10 -15.41 4.79
C LYS A 245 11.65 -14.24 5.63
N ARG A 246 10.52 -14.41 6.31
CA ARG A 246 10.04 -13.45 7.31
C ARG A 246 10.90 -13.54 8.55
N THR A 247 11.89 -12.66 8.62
CA THR A 247 12.89 -12.61 9.69
C THR A 247 12.91 -11.25 10.38
N TYR A 248 12.36 -10.23 9.73
CA TYR A 248 12.28 -8.88 10.26
C TYR A 248 11.25 -8.79 11.39
N SER A 249 11.61 -8.08 12.46
CA SER A 249 10.81 -7.85 13.66
C SER A 249 10.96 -6.37 14.03
N PRO A 250 9.96 -5.52 13.76
CA PRO A 250 10.07 -4.07 13.96
C PRO A 250 10.47 -3.65 15.37
N ARG A 251 9.98 -4.39 16.35
CA ARG A 251 10.36 -4.25 17.76
C ARG A 251 11.09 -5.53 18.12
N SER A 252 12.42 -5.50 18.12
CA SER A 252 13.18 -6.57 18.78
C SER A 252 12.77 -6.57 20.24
N ASN A 253 12.12 -7.64 20.71
CA ASN A 253 11.85 -7.79 22.13
C ASN A 253 13.16 -7.60 22.90
N PRO A 254 13.22 -6.76 23.94
CA PRO A 254 14.35 -6.82 24.85
C PRO A 254 14.51 -8.26 25.34
N ILE A 255 15.76 -8.71 25.43
CA ILE A 255 16.22 -10.09 25.67
C ILE A 255 15.53 -10.79 26.86
N VAL A 256 14.87 -10.02 27.73
CA VAL A 256 14.11 -10.47 28.91
C VAL A 256 13.04 -11.54 28.60
N TYR A 257 12.45 -11.55 27.41
CA TYR A 257 11.43 -12.56 27.05
C TYR A 257 12.00 -13.82 26.36
N GLN A 258 13.30 -13.86 26.08
CA GLN A 258 13.98 -15.08 25.64
C GLN A 258 14.50 -15.86 26.84
N LYS A 259 13.58 -16.46 27.62
CA LYS A 259 13.77 -17.76 28.30
C LYS A 259 12.53 -18.10 29.12
N ARG A 260 11.72 -19.00 28.56
CA ARG A 260 11.14 -20.15 29.26
C ARG A 260 10.73 -21.18 28.21
N SER A 261 11.73 -21.67 27.48
CA SER A 261 11.60 -22.98 26.83
C SER A 261 11.39 -23.99 27.94
N ARG A 262 10.21 -24.59 27.94
CA ARG A 262 9.75 -25.66 28.82
C ARG A 262 10.82 -26.75 28.92
N ALA A 263 11.63 -26.72 29.98
CA ALA A 263 12.42 -27.87 30.37
C ALA A 263 11.41 -28.99 30.69
N LYS A 264 11.48 -30.09 29.96
CA LYS A 264 10.82 -31.34 30.34
C LYS A 264 11.51 -31.81 31.62
N THR A 265 10.96 -31.47 32.77
CA THR A 265 11.26 -32.16 34.02
C THR A 265 10.49 -33.47 34.02
N THR A 266 11.17 -34.55 33.66
CA THR A 266 10.77 -35.91 34.07
C THR A 266 11.17 -36.05 35.53
N HIS A 267 10.25 -35.75 36.45
CA HIS A 267 10.33 -36.28 37.81
C HIS A 267 8.98 -36.93 38.10
N GLY A 268 8.97 -38.26 37.97
CA GLY A 268 7.93 -39.10 38.53
C GLY A 268 7.99 -39.02 40.06
N PHE A 269 6.82 -38.92 40.66
CA PHE A 269 6.62 -39.13 42.10
C PHE A 269 6.89 -40.60 42.41
N PRO A 270 7.76 -40.95 43.39
CA PRO A 270 7.79 -42.30 43.92
C PRO A 270 6.69 -42.44 44.98
N ASP A 271 5.85 -43.45 44.80
CA ASP A 271 4.81 -43.90 45.73
C ASP A 271 5.48 -44.75 46.84
N GLU A 272 5.39 -44.32 48.09
CA GLU A 272 5.80 -45.11 49.25
C GLU A 272 4.69 -46.11 49.60
N ARG A 273 4.90 -47.38 49.23
CA ARG A 273 4.35 -48.55 49.93
C ARG A 273 4.95 -49.84 49.36
N SER A 274 5.95 -50.38 50.05
CA SER A 274 6.02 -51.80 50.47
C SER A 274 7.41 -52.11 51.01
N ALA A 275 7.44 -52.62 52.24
CA ALA A 275 8.58 -53.19 52.92
C ALA A 275 9.13 -54.42 52.17
N ASP A 276 10.44 -54.69 52.29
CA ASP A 276 10.98 -55.79 53.12
C ASP A 276 12.43 -56.13 52.73
N VAL A 277 13.33 -56.06 53.73
CA VAL A 277 14.48 -56.94 53.98
C VAL A 277 15.58 -57.10 52.90
N SER A 278 16.75 -56.49 53.17
CA SER A 278 17.97 -57.27 53.51
C SER A 278 19.16 -56.35 53.80
N LEU A 279 19.56 -56.37 55.08
CA LEU A 279 20.88 -55.99 55.58
C LEU A 279 21.97 -56.87 54.95
N LYS A 280 23.01 -56.27 54.35
CA LYS A 280 24.40 -56.76 54.49
C LYS A 280 25.38 -55.58 54.54
N LEU A 281 26.14 -55.61 55.63
CA LEU A 281 27.26 -54.76 56.02
C LEU A 281 28.35 -54.67 54.93
N LEU A 282 28.99 -53.49 54.89
CA LEU A 282 30.40 -53.33 54.51
C LEU A 282 31.28 -53.70 55.71
N ASP A 283 32.34 -54.48 55.48
CA ASP A 283 33.73 -54.11 55.79
C ASP A 283 34.66 -55.33 55.71
N ALA A 284 35.88 -55.07 55.17
CA ALA A 284 37.07 -55.93 55.03
C ALA A 284 37.10 -56.93 53.86
#